data_AF-R9INU8-F1
#
_entry.id   AF-R9INU8-F1
#
_cell.length_a   1.000
_cell.length_b   1.000
_cell.length_c   1.000
_cell.angle_alpha   90.00
_cell.angle_beta   90.00
_cell.angle_gamma   90.00
#
_symmetry.space_group_name_H-M   'P 1'
#
loop_
_entity.id
_entity.type
_entity.pdbx_description
1 polymer ?
#
loop_
_entity_poly.entity_id
_entity_poly.type
_entity_poly.pdbx_seq_one_letter_code
_entity_poly.pdbx_strand_id
1 'polypeptide(L)'
;MANAWEELENRCYEYLRRMYGDNNSIEPYGKSDSTKADIKIEPAASDEFFVEVKAGDSQCCQFVLFPNEDTKSFDFSKRNKVPLSDNCKRIIAYMDGLYKRYYKVGKKGIPVEVDSSTLYGLVQDFYSVKKVIFFMTEGTDIIIFPSSSFSDYFTIEAFYRRKTSGSADPNESNNNEEIMQGLNEEGISGTIEYKSVGGKIRCFLHSDTYIHKRKMMCEEHTYQFKDNNYSKTLSKSKKYVFEVRRLSNTSNPNVICQLSLKKTVQDKKDLQAFEDVMNKED
;
A
#
# COMPACT_ATOMS: atom_id res chain seq x y z
N MET A 1 -4.18 -1.18 -18.13
CA MET A 1 -2.91 -1.15 -17.40
C MET A 1 -3.20 -0.84 -15.95
N ALA A 2 -3.40 -1.91 -15.17
CA ALA A 2 -3.68 -1.84 -13.74
C ALA A 2 -2.52 -1.09 -13.05
N ASN A 3 -2.67 -0.70 -11.78
CA ASN A 3 -1.55 -0.04 -11.13
C ASN A 3 -0.35 -0.99 -11.15
N ALA A 4 0.87 -0.52 -11.43
CA ALA A 4 2.04 -1.40 -11.64
C ALA A 4 2.28 -2.39 -10.47
N TRP A 5 1.92 -2.01 -9.25
CA TRP A 5 1.96 -2.88 -8.07
C TRP A 5 0.93 -4.03 -8.14
N GLU A 6 -0.29 -3.75 -8.59
CA GLU A 6 -1.37 -4.74 -8.75
C GLU A 6 -1.03 -5.71 -9.89
N GLU A 7 -0.38 -5.22 -10.96
CA GLU A 7 0.11 -6.08 -12.03
C GLU A 7 1.22 -7.02 -11.54
N LEU A 8 2.12 -6.54 -10.68
CA LEU A 8 3.16 -7.38 -10.08
C LEU A 8 2.59 -8.43 -9.13
N GLU A 9 1.66 -8.05 -8.26
CA GLU A 9 0.95 -9.00 -7.38
C GLU A 9 0.28 -10.12 -8.18
N ASN A 10 -0.42 -9.76 -9.26
CA ASN A 10 -1.05 -10.74 -10.14
C ASN A 10 -0.01 -11.65 -10.84
N ARG A 11 1.13 -11.11 -11.30
CA ARG A 11 2.21 -11.94 -11.89
C ARG A 11 2.77 -12.92 -10.87
N CYS A 12 3.00 -12.49 -9.63
CA CYS A 12 3.48 -13.35 -8.56
C CYS A 12 2.47 -14.46 -8.22
N TYR A 13 1.19 -14.10 -8.12
CA TYR A 13 0.09 -15.04 -7.92
C TYR A 13 0.03 -16.10 -9.03
N GLU A 14 -0.01 -15.67 -10.30
CA GLU A 14 -0.08 -16.60 -11.44
C GLU A 14 1.17 -17.49 -11.54
N TYR A 15 2.35 -16.97 -11.17
CA TYR A 15 3.56 -17.77 -11.06
C TYR A 15 3.38 -18.89 -10.02
N LEU A 16 2.98 -18.55 -8.79
CA LEU A 16 2.78 -19.53 -7.72
C LEU A 16 1.72 -20.56 -8.09
N ARG A 17 0.58 -20.11 -8.62
CA ARG A 17 -0.52 -20.98 -9.05
C ARG A 17 -0.06 -21.97 -10.11
N ARG A 18 0.70 -21.53 -11.12
CA ARG A 18 1.19 -22.40 -12.19
C ARG A 18 2.22 -23.42 -11.70
N MET A 19 3.08 -23.03 -10.77
CA MET A 19 4.18 -23.88 -10.32
C MET A 19 3.78 -24.83 -9.18
N TYR A 20 2.85 -24.42 -8.31
CA TYR A 20 2.55 -25.12 -7.05
C TYR A 20 1.04 -25.31 -6.79
N GLY A 21 0.16 -24.91 -7.70
CA GLY A 21 -1.29 -24.90 -7.48
C GLY A 21 -2.01 -26.24 -7.64
N ASP A 22 -1.36 -27.28 -8.16
CA ASP A 22 -2.01 -28.60 -8.35
C ASP A 22 -2.36 -29.27 -7.01
N ASN A 23 -1.51 -29.07 -5.99
CA ASN A 23 -1.65 -29.71 -4.67
C ASN A 23 -1.95 -28.71 -3.53
N ASN A 24 -2.00 -27.40 -3.82
CA ASN A 24 -2.09 -26.36 -2.80
C ASN A 24 -3.16 -25.31 -3.16
N SER A 25 -3.89 -24.82 -2.16
CA SER A 25 -4.82 -23.71 -2.34
C SER A 25 -4.02 -22.40 -2.33
N ILE A 26 -4.08 -21.65 -3.43
CA ILE A 26 -3.37 -20.37 -3.60
C ILE A 26 -4.39 -19.34 -4.07
N GLU A 27 -4.57 -18.28 -3.28
CA GLU A 27 -5.54 -17.22 -3.58
C GLU A 27 -4.93 -15.81 -3.45
N PRO A 28 -5.31 -14.86 -4.33
CA PRO A 28 -5.01 -13.45 -4.10
C PRO A 28 -5.71 -12.97 -2.83
N TYR A 29 -4.97 -12.31 -1.96
CA TYR A 29 -5.44 -11.84 -0.66
C TYR A 29 -5.19 -10.33 -0.48
N GLY A 30 -5.89 -9.69 0.45
CA GLY A 30 -5.66 -8.29 0.84
C GLY A 30 -6.04 -7.20 -0.18
N LYS A 31 -5.57 -7.26 -1.43
CA LYS A 31 -5.74 -6.22 -2.45
C LYS A 31 -5.35 -4.84 -1.89
N SER A 32 -6.25 -3.87 -1.92
CA SER A 32 -5.99 -2.54 -1.35
C SER A 32 -6.02 -2.47 0.19
N ASP A 33 -6.34 -3.57 0.89
CA ASP A 33 -6.35 -3.63 2.34
C ASP A 33 -4.95 -3.90 2.90
N SER A 34 -4.26 -2.81 3.26
CA SER A 34 -2.91 -2.85 3.85
C SER A 34 -2.78 -3.63 5.16
N THR A 35 -3.89 -4.02 5.80
CA THR A 35 -3.85 -4.84 7.03
C THR A 35 -3.65 -6.33 6.74
N LYS A 36 -3.89 -6.74 5.50
CA LYS A 36 -3.72 -8.11 5.02
C LYS A 36 -2.44 -8.23 4.22
N ALA A 37 -2.04 -9.48 3.95
CA ALA A 37 -0.97 -9.79 3.00
C ALA A 37 -1.54 -9.94 1.58
N ASP A 38 -0.67 -10.11 0.59
CA ASP A 38 -1.04 -10.04 -0.83
C ASP A 38 -1.48 -11.40 -1.39
N ILE A 39 -0.93 -12.51 -0.88
CA ILE A 39 -1.26 -13.87 -1.33
C ILE A 39 -1.41 -14.77 -0.10
N LYS A 40 -2.49 -15.55 -0.06
CA LYS A 40 -2.70 -16.61 0.93
C LYS A 40 -2.38 -17.96 0.29
N ILE A 41 -1.68 -18.81 1.04
CA ILE A 41 -1.36 -20.18 0.65
C ILE A 41 -1.83 -21.11 1.76
N GLU A 42 -2.59 -22.13 1.39
CA GLU A 42 -2.94 -23.26 2.26
C GLU A 42 -2.35 -24.51 1.62
N PRO A 43 -1.14 -24.91 2.04
CA PRO A 43 -0.53 -26.13 1.57
C PRO A 43 -1.29 -27.35 2.08
N ALA A 44 -1.28 -28.46 1.33
CA ALA A 44 -1.91 -29.69 1.78
C ALA A 44 -1.29 -30.24 3.08
N ALA A 45 0.01 -29.97 3.29
CA ALA A 45 0.83 -30.60 4.33
C ALA A 45 1.38 -29.63 5.38
N SER A 46 0.94 -28.37 5.40
CA SER A 46 1.33 -27.42 6.45
C SER A 46 0.25 -26.38 6.72
N ASP A 47 0.42 -25.65 7.82
CA ASP A 47 -0.51 -24.59 8.21
C ASP A 47 -0.58 -23.49 7.14
N GLU A 48 -1.74 -22.83 7.07
CA GLU A 48 -1.90 -21.65 6.23
C GLU A 48 -0.82 -20.59 6.52
N PHE A 49 -0.28 -20.01 5.46
CA PHE A 49 0.65 -18.91 5.57
C PHE A 49 0.43 -17.88 4.46
N PHE A 50 1.12 -16.75 4.59
CA PHE A 50 0.96 -15.64 3.68
C PHE A 50 2.28 -15.25 3.02
N VAL A 51 2.15 -14.75 1.80
CA VAL A 51 3.25 -14.18 1.01
C VAL A 51 2.94 -12.71 0.74
N GLU A 52 3.92 -11.85 1.01
CA GLU A 52 3.85 -10.43 0.70
C GLU A 52 4.71 -10.12 -0.53
N VAL A 53 4.14 -9.36 -1.47
CA VAL A 53 4.82 -8.93 -2.68
C VAL A 53 5.39 -7.52 -2.48
N LYS A 54 6.63 -7.31 -2.94
CA LYS A 54 7.29 -6.02 -2.95
C LYS A 54 7.89 -5.73 -4.31
N ALA A 55 7.55 -4.57 -4.87
CA ALA A 55 8.28 -4.04 -6.02
C ALA A 55 9.70 -3.66 -5.61
N GLY A 56 10.60 -3.64 -6.61
CA GLY A 56 12.03 -3.38 -6.38
C GLY A 56 12.29 -2.07 -5.64
N ASP A 57 11.57 -1.01 -5.99
CA ASP A 57 11.45 0.20 -5.19
C ASP A 57 10.03 0.32 -4.63
N SER A 58 9.90 0.24 -3.32
CA SER A 58 8.59 0.24 -2.66
C SER A 58 8.63 0.80 -1.25
N GLN A 59 7.46 0.97 -0.64
CA GLN A 59 7.33 1.35 0.76
C GLN A 59 6.99 0.12 1.59
N CYS A 60 7.49 0.07 2.82
CA CYS A 60 7.04 -0.87 3.83
C CYS A 60 6.89 -0.17 5.18
N CYS A 61 6.36 -0.89 6.17
CA CYS A 61 6.34 -0.53 7.59
C CYS A 61 6.07 0.96 7.87
N GLN A 62 4.79 1.32 8.06
CA GLN A 62 4.41 2.67 8.46
C GLN A 62 3.64 2.72 9.77
N PHE A 63 3.98 3.69 10.62
CA PHE A 63 3.23 4.00 11.84
C PHE A 63 3.22 5.50 12.13
N VAL A 64 2.08 5.98 12.63
CA VAL A 64 1.81 7.39 12.91
C VAL A 64 2.38 7.75 14.29
N LEU A 65 3.14 8.85 14.33
CA LEU A 65 3.67 9.46 15.54
C LEU A 65 3.29 10.94 15.56
N PHE A 66 2.74 11.43 16.68
CA PHE A 66 2.42 12.84 16.84
C PHE A 66 3.47 13.54 17.71
N PRO A 67 4.02 14.70 17.31
CA PRO A 67 4.89 15.46 18.18
C PRO A 67 4.09 15.99 19.38
N ASN A 68 4.63 15.79 20.58
CA ASN A 68 4.09 16.32 21.83
C ASN A 68 4.99 17.47 22.30
N GLU A 69 4.45 18.69 22.32
CA GLU A 69 5.21 19.87 22.69
C GLU A 69 5.47 19.99 24.19
N ASP A 70 4.64 19.39 25.04
CA ASP A 70 4.76 19.49 26.49
C ASP A 70 5.87 18.56 26.99
N THR A 71 5.89 17.32 26.50
CA THR A 71 6.88 16.30 26.89
C THR A 71 8.16 16.35 26.05
N LYS A 72 8.15 17.10 24.93
CA LYS A 72 9.21 17.09 23.91
C LYS A 72 9.52 15.68 23.39
N SER A 73 8.47 14.89 23.18
CA SER A 73 8.56 13.51 22.68
C SER A 73 7.56 13.25 21.55
N PHE A 74 7.53 12.02 21.03
CA PHE A 74 6.61 11.57 20.00
C PHE A 74 5.62 10.52 20.51
N ASP A 75 4.34 10.85 20.46
CA ASP A 75 3.25 9.99 20.88
C ASP A 75 2.89 8.98 19.79
N PHE A 76 2.94 7.69 20.12
CA PHE A 76 2.47 6.63 19.23
C PHE A 76 0.96 6.68 19.09
N SER A 77 0.47 6.79 17.85
CA SER A 77 -0.96 6.87 17.59
C SER A 77 -1.70 5.61 18.03
N LYS A 78 -2.73 5.78 18.86
CA LYS A 78 -3.67 4.70 19.24
C LYS A 78 -4.44 4.11 18.03
N ARG A 79 -4.41 4.79 16.88
CA ARG A 79 -5.05 4.33 15.64
C ARG A 79 -4.10 3.55 14.72
N ASN A 80 -2.84 3.36 15.12
CA ASN A 80 -1.94 2.47 14.40
C ASN A 80 -2.52 1.05 14.40
N LYS A 81 -2.39 0.37 13.26
CA LYS A 81 -2.85 -1.02 13.09
C LYS A 81 -1.84 -2.04 13.58
N VAL A 82 -0.59 -1.62 13.74
CA VAL A 82 0.46 -2.41 14.35
C VAL A 82 0.61 -2.09 15.83
N PRO A 83 0.96 -3.09 16.66
CA PRO A 83 1.28 -2.86 18.06
C PRO A 83 2.57 -2.03 18.21
N LEU A 84 2.72 -1.40 19.38
CA LEU A 84 3.96 -0.72 19.76
C LEU A 84 5.03 -1.76 20.10
N SER A 85 5.77 -2.20 19.09
CA SER A 85 6.90 -3.14 19.25
C SER A 85 8.14 -2.47 19.83
N ASP A 86 9.13 -3.26 20.21
CA ASP A 86 10.41 -2.74 20.71
C ASP A 86 11.20 -1.99 19.63
N ASN A 87 11.09 -2.38 18.36
CA ASN A 87 11.70 -1.63 17.26
C ASN A 87 11.00 -0.28 17.05
N CYS A 88 9.67 -0.21 17.19
CA CYS A 88 8.94 1.07 17.22
C CYS A 88 9.45 1.96 18.36
N LYS A 89 9.63 1.41 19.58
CA LYS A 89 10.15 2.17 20.74
C LYS A 89 11.57 2.68 20.51
N ARG A 90 12.45 1.88 19.91
CA ARG A 90 13.82 2.30 19.55
C ARG A 90 13.83 3.48 18.59
N ILE A 91 12.96 3.44 17.57
CA ILE A 91 12.78 4.55 16.62
C ILE A 91 12.25 5.80 17.33
N ILE A 92 11.23 5.66 18.19
CA ILE A 92 10.66 6.77 18.96
C ILE A 92 11.73 7.39 19.87
N ALA A 93 12.48 6.57 20.62
CA ALA A 93 13.52 7.05 21.51
C ALA A 93 14.63 7.82 20.76
N TYR A 94 15.01 7.35 19.56
CA TYR A 94 15.93 8.08 18.70
C TYR A 94 15.38 9.45 18.28
N MET A 95 14.10 9.50 17.86
CA MET A 95 13.44 10.75 17.48
C MET A 95 13.24 11.70 18.66
N ASP A 96 12.93 11.19 19.85
CA ASP A 96 12.78 11.97 21.08
C ASP A 96 14.10 12.66 21.46
N GLY A 97 15.22 11.93 21.39
CA GLY A 97 16.56 12.49 21.60
C GLY A 97 16.94 13.61 20.62
N LEU A 98 16.23 13.69 19.49
CA LEU A 98 16.41 14.69 18.43
C LEU A 98 15.11 15.48 18.17
N TYR A 99 14.25 15.67 19.18
CA TYR A 99 12.91 16.23 19.02
C TYR A 99 12.84 17.49 18.14
N LYS A 100 13.76 18.46 18.37
CA LYS A 100 13.83 19.72 17.61
C LYS A 100 14.04 19.52 16.11
N ARG A 101 14.67 18.42 15.67
CA ARG A 101 14.84 18.06 14.26
C ARG A 101 13.51 17.63 13.63
N TYR A 102 12.67 16.92 14.37
CA TYR A 102 11.53 16.19 13.81
C TYR A 102 10.16 16.85 14.05
N TYR A 103 9.99 17.67 15.10
CA TYR A 103 8.66 18.15 15.53
C TYR A 103 7.87 18.94 14.45
N LYS A 104 8.56 19.61 13.52
CA LYS A 104 7.96 20.35 12.39
C LYS A 104 8.17 19.64 11.06
N VAL A 105 7.73 18.39 10.97
CA VAL A 105 7.87 17.59 9.77
C VAL A 105 6.92 18.03 8.64
N GLY A 106 7.47 18.13 7.42
CA GLY A 106 6.74 18.41 6.18
C GLY A 106 6.52 17.17 5.29
N LYS A 107 6.10 17.39 4.04
CA LYS A 107 5.84 16.32 3.06
C LYS A 107 7.11 15.65 2.51
N LYS A 108 8.22 16.39 2.39
CA LYS A 108 9.51 15.87 1.90
C LYS A 108 10.05 14.76 2.80
N GLY A 109 9.75 14.86 4.10
CA GLY A 109 10.26 13.95 5.11
C GLY A 109 11.67 14.28 5.57
N ILE A 110 12.04 13.71 6.71
CA ILE A 110 13.34 13.82 7.34
C ILE A 110 13.84 12.39 7.58
N PRO A 111 15.07 12.03 7.15
CA PRO A 111 15.65 10.72 7.43
C PRO A 111 15.69 10.41 8.93
N VAL A 112 15.40 9.17 9.27
CA VAL A 112 15.46 8.62 10.63
C VAL A 112 16.59 7.59 10.66
N GLU A 113 17.78 8.06 11.03
CA GLU A 113 19.04 7.32 10.95
C GLU A 113 19.25 6.41 12.16
N VAL A 114 18.40 5.39 12.31
CA VAL A 114 18.57 4.31 13.28
C VAL A 114 19.38 3.16 12.68
N ASP A 115 19.87 2.26 13.54
CA ASP A 115 20.57 1.07 13.10
C ASP A 115 19.71 0.19 12.19
N SER A 116 20.32 -0.38 11.15
CA SER A 116 19.61 -1.19 10.15
C SER A 116 18.93 -2.42 10.76
N SER A 117 19.49 -3.01 11.82
CA SER A 117 18.86 -4.12 12.54
C SER A 117 17.52 -3.72 13.17
N THR A 118 17.36 -2.45 13.58
CA THR A 118 16.08 -1.94 14.09
C THR A 118 15.04 -1.88 12.96
N LEU A 119 15.45 -1.48 11.76
CA LEU A 119 14.56 -1.41 10.60
C LEU A 119 14.17 -2.80 10.08
N TYR A 120 15.12 -3.74 10.02
CA TYR A 120 14.81 -5.12 9.65
C TYR A 120 13.98 -5.85 10.73
N GLY A 121 14.23 -5.57 12.01
CA GLY A 121 13.39 -6.03 13.10
C GLY A 121 11.95 -5.48 13.00
N LEU A 122 11.80 -4.22 12.57
CA LEU A 122 10.49 -3.62 12.31
C LEU A 122 9.73 -4.34 11.18
N VAL A 123 10.44 -4.83 10.14
CA VAL A 123 9.83 -5.67 9.10
C VAL A 123 9.26 -6.94 9.73
N GLN A 124 10.04 -7.64 10.57
CA GLN A 124 9.55 -8.85 11.25
C GLN A 124 8.34 -8.55 12.15
N ASP A 125 8.35 -7.45 12.90
CA ASP A 125 7.23 -7.05 13.76
C ASP A 125 5.94 -6.82 12.96
N PHE A 126 6.04 -6.14 11.81
CA PHE A 126 4.88 -5.80 10.98
C PHE A 126 4.28 -7.02 10.28
N TYR A 127 5.14 -7.92 9.80
CA TYR A 127 4.73 -8.99 8.90
C TYR A 127 4.41 -10.29 9.64
N SER A 128 5.01 -10.54 10.80
CA SER A 128 4.64 -11.67 11.67
C SER A 128 3.18 -11.61 12.15
N VAL A 129 2.66 -10.41 12.46
CA VAL A 129 1.25 -10.21 12.83
C VAL A 129 0.30 -10.62 11.70
N LYS A 130 0.76 -10.56 10.45
CA LYS A 130 0.02 -10.99 9.25
C LYS A 130 0.30 -12.45 8.88
N LYS A 131 1.05 -13.21 9.68
CA LYS A 131 1.55 -14.56 9.38
C LYS A 131 2.29 -14.63 8.01
N VAL A 132 2.96 -13.55 7.62
CA VAL A 132 3.79 -13.55 6.41
C VAL A 132 5.13 -14.20 6.75
N ILE A 133 5.43 -15.30 6.07
CA ILE A 133 6.68 -16.05 6.27
C ILE A 133 7.57 -16.05 5.02
N PHE A 134 7.03 -15.71 3.85
CA PHE A 134 7.78 -15.50 2.61
C PHE A 134 7.44 -14.14 1.99
N PHE A 135 8.40 -13.61 1.24
CA PHE A 135 8.23 -12.44 0.39
C PHE A 135 8.49 -12.81 -1.06
N MET A 136 7.86 -12.06 -1.94
CA MET A 136 8.12 -12.11 -3.38
C MET A 136 8.51 -10.75 -3.93
N THR A 137 9.38 -10.76 -4.93
CA THR A 137 9.76 -9.56 -5.69
C THR A 137 10.12 -9.94 -7.13
N GLU A 138 10.39 -8.94 -7.96
CA GLU A 138 10.78 -9.10 -9.35
C GLU A 138 12.18 -8.51 -9.54
N GLY A 139 13.13 -9.38 -9.85
CA GLY A 139 14.49 -9.02 -10.25
C GLY A 139 14.67 -9.27 -11.75
N THR A 140 15.62 -10.12 -12.11
CA THR A 140 15.71 -10.67 -13.48
C THR A 140 14.50 -11.57 -13.78
N ASP A 141 14.07 -12.33 -12.79
CA ASP A 141 12.86 -13.16 -12.79
C ASP A 141 12.12 -12.94 -11.46
N ILE A 142 11.01 -13.65 -11.25
CA ILE A 142 10.33 -13.72 -9.95
C ILE A 142 11.26 -14.37 -8.92
N ILE A 143 11.36 -13.72 -7.75
CA ILE A 143 12.15 -14.17 -6.61
C ILE A 143 11.23 -14.43 -5.43
N ILE A 144 11.41 -15.56 -4.75
CA ILE A 144 10.75 -15.94 -3.50
C ILE A 144 11.83 -16.12 -2.43
N PHE A 145 11.63 -15.55 -1.25
CA PHE A 145 12.57 -15.71 -0.13
C PHE A 145 11.88 -15.65 1.22
N PRO A 146 12.40 -16.34 2.25
CA PRO A 146 11.79 -16.34 3.58
C PRO A 146 11.96 -14.98 4.25
N SER A 147 11.03 -14.62 5.14
CA SER A 147 11.04 -13.36 5.90
C SER A 147 12.36 -13.14 6.64
N SER A 148 12.99 -14.21 7.13
CA SER A 148 14.29 -14.16 7.80
C SER A 148 15.44 -13.67 6.90
N SER A 149 15.34 -13.88 5.59
CA SER A 149 16.34 -13.45 4.60
C SER A 149 16.07 -12.04 4.06
N PHE A 150 15.09 -11.30 4.60
CA PHE A 150 14.68 -10.01 4.03
C PHE A 150 15.83 -9.00 3.90
N SER A 151 16.74 -8.99 4.88
CA SER A 151 17.92 -8.12 4.85
C SER A 151 18.86 -8.43 3.71
N ASP A 152 18.81 -9.60 3.08
CA ASP A 152 19.66 -10.00 1.96
C ASP A 152 19.11 -9.56 0.60
N TYR A 153 17.84 -9.16 0.55
CA TYR A 153 17.17 -8.76 -0.69
C TYR A 153 16.94 -7.26 -0.80
N PHE A 154 16.72 -6.57 0.33
CA PHE A 154 16.40 -5.14 0.31
C PHE A 154 17.34 -4.32 1.20
N THR A 155 17.76 -3.16 0.71
CA THR A 155 18.17 -2.05 1.57
C THR A 155 16.92 -1.35 2.11
N ILE A 156 16.98 -0.86 3.35
CA ILE A 156 15.85 -0.19 4.01
C ILE A 156 16.29 1.15 4.60
N GLU A 157 15.50 2.17 4.34
CA GLU A 157 15.67 3.52 4.90
C GLU A 157 14.37 3.98 5.54
N ALA A 158 14.45 4.66 6.68
CA ALA A 158 13.29 5.21 7.36
C ALA A 158 13.22 6.74 7.24
N PHE A 159 12.01 7.25 7.03
CA PHE A 159 11.73 8.67 6.97
C PHE A 159 10.55 9.02 7.87
N TYR A 160 10.66 10.11 8.62
CA TYR A 160 9.52 10.74 9.25
C TYR A 160 8.96 11.80 8.30
N ARG A 161 7.71 11.65 7.85
CA ARG A 161 7.08 12.57 6.89
C ARG A 161 5.59 12.71 7.07
N ARG A 162 5.01 13.83 6.63
CA ARG A 162 3.54 13.93 6.44
C ARG A 162 3.11 13.20 5.18
N LYS A 163 2.22 12.21 5.34
CA LYS A 163 1.58 11.49 4.23
C LYS A 163 0.08 11.76 4.29
N THR A 164 -0.49 12.24 3.19
CA THR A 164 -1.95 12.35 3.07
C THR A 164 -2.54 10.95 2.96
N SER A 165 -3.66 10.70 3.66
CA SER A 165 -4.36 9.43 3.57
C SER A 165 -4.88 9.17 2.15
N GLY A 166 -5.16 7.89 1.84
CA GLY A 166 -5.67 7.48 0.52
C GLY A 166 -7.00 8.14 0.15
N SER A 167 -7.29 8.18 -1.15
CA SER A 167 -8.59 8.65 -1.67
C SER A 167 -9.68 7.61 -1.53
N ALA A 168 -10.91 8.04 -1.24
CA ALA A 168 -12.09 7.18 -1.17
C ALA A 168 -12.91 7.21 -2.49
N ASP A 169 -13.76 6.20 -2.65
CA ASP A 169 -14.84 6.21 -3.64
C ASP A 169 -15.95 7.15 -3.12
N PRO A 170 -16.41 8.12 -3.93
CA PRO A 170 -17.62 8.88 -3.60
C PRO A 170 -18.82 7.95 -3.50
N ASN A 171 -19.71 8.18 -2.53
CA ASN A 171 -20.99 7.49 -2.45
C ASN A 171 -22.11 8.34 -3.07
N GLU A 172 -23.09 7.69 -3.67
CA GLU A 172 -24.18 8.40 -4.33
C GLU A 172 -25.02 9.20 -3.33
N SER A 173 -25.32 8.61 -2.18
CA SER A 173 -26.21 9.18 -1.18
C SER A 173 -25.68 10.44 -0.50
N ASN A 174 -24.36 10.60 -0.33
CA ASN A 174 -23.79 11.71 0.44
C ASN A 174 -22.89 12.62 -0.39
N ASN A 175 -22.45 12.21 -1.58
CA ASN A 175 -21.50 13.01 -2.36
C ASN A 175 -22.07 13.50 -3.69
N ASN A 176 -23.17 12.93 -4.19
CA ASN A 176 -23.65 13.29 -5.53
C ASN A 176 -24.08 14.76 -5.63
N GLU A 177 -24.80 15.29 -4.64
CA GLU A 177 -25.25 16.69 -4.62
C GLU A 177 -24.05 17.66 -4.64
N GLU A 178 -23.08 17.43 -3.74
CA GLU A 178 -21.84 18.23 -3.66
C GLU A 178 -21.02 18.17 -4.96
N ILE A 179 -20.91 16.99 -5.59
CA ILE A 179 -20.20 16.83 -6.86
C ILE A 179 -20.91 17.61 -7.96
N MET A 180 -22.23 17.46 -8.09
CA MET A 180 -23.01 18.14 -9.13
C MET A 180 -22.96 19.67 -8.96
N GLN A 181 -23.03 20.16 -7.72
CA GLN A 181 -22.87 21.58 -7.42
C GLN A 181 -21.48 22.08 -7.84
N GLY A 182 -20.41 21.40 -7.43
CA GLY A 182 -19.04 21.79 -7.79
C GLY A 182 -18.79 21.78 -9.30
N LEU A 183 -19.36 20.81 -10.04
CA LEU A 183 -19.28 20.78 -11.50
C LEU A 183 -19.94 22.01 -12.12
N ASN A 184 -21.10 22.42 -11.60
CA ASN A 184 -21.82 23.60 -12.07
C ASN A 184 -21.03 24.90 -11.78
N GLU A 185 -20.54 25.05 -10.54
CA GLU A 185 -19.76 26.23 -10.11
C GLU A 185 -18.44 26.38 -10.89
N GLU A 186 -17.75 25.27 -11.17
CA GLU A 186 -16.51 25.29 -11.96
C GLU A 186 -16.74 25.29 -13.49
N GLY A 187 -18.00 25.30 -13.95
CA GLY A 187 -18.36 25.28 -15.37
C GLY A 187 -17.94 24.00 -16.10
N ILE A 188 -17.85 22.87 -15.39
CA ILE A 188 -17.46 21.57 -15.96
C ILE A 188 -18.71 20.86 -16.50
N SER A 189 -18.85 20.84 -17.83
CA SER A 189 -19.94 20.08 -18.46
C SER A 189 -19.72 18.58 -18.31
N GLY A 190 -20.73 17.87 -17.80
CA GLY A 190 -20.73 16.43 -17.74
C GLY A 190 -21.93 15.83 -17.02
N THR A 191 -21.97 14.51 -16.99
CA THR A 191 -22.97 13.72 -16.27
C THR A 191 -22.29 12.71 -15.38
N ILE A 192 -22.84 12.52 -14.17
CA ILE A 192 -22.35 11.53 -13.21
C ILE A 192 -23.07 10.20 -13.43
N GLU A 193 -22.32 9.10 -13.37
CA GLU A 193 -22.81 7.72 -13.39
C GLU A 193 -22.18 6.96 -12.22
N TYR A 194 -23.00 6.30 -11.40
CA TYR A 194 -22.53 5.31 -10.42
C TYR A 194 -22.69 3.91 -11.00
N LYS A 195 -21.61 3.12 -11.02
CA LYS A 195 -21.62 1.79 -11.65
C LYS A 195 -20.72 0.80 -10.95
N SER A 196 -21.13 -0.46 -10.92
CA SER A 196 -20.31 -1.56 -10.42
C SER A 196 -19.21 -1.89 -11.44
N VAL A 197 -17.96 -1.60 -11.09
CA VAL A 197 -16.78 -1.89 -11.93
C VAL A 197 -15.66 -2.42 -11.05
N GLY A 198 -15.14 -3.61 -11.39
CA GLY A 198 -14.11 -4.28 -10.59
C GLY A 198 -14.60 -4.73 -9.22
N GLY A 199 -15.85 -5.18 -9.13
CA GLY A 199 -16.44 -5.75 -7.91
C GLY A 199 -16.90 -4.74 -6.85
N LYS A 200 -16.94 -3.45 -7.16
CA LYS A 200 -17.50 -2.40 -6.28
C LYS A 200 -18.14 -1.27 -7.07
N ILE A 201 -19.03 -0.53 -6.40
CA ILE A 201 -19.63 0.69 -6.94
C ILE A 201 -18.57 1.79 -7.00
N ARG A 202 -18.50 2.48 -8.15
CA ARG A 202 -17.61 3.60 -8.41
C ARG A 202 -18.39 4.75 -9.06
N CYS A 203 -17.90 5.96 -8.86
CA CYS A 203 -18.45 7.19 -9.42
C CYS A 203 -17.66 7.57 -10.68
N PHE A 204 -18.36 7.89 -11.76
CA PHE A 204 -17.76 8.29 -13.03
C PHE A 204 -18.37 9.59 -13.56
N LEU A 205 -17.52 10.43 -14.15
CA LEU A 205 -17.92 11.62 -14.87
C LEU A 205 -17.73 11.40 -16.36
N HIS A 206 -18.81 11.52 -17.13
CA HIS A 206 -18.76 11.65 -18.58
C HIS A 206 -18.63 13.13 -18.92
N SER A 207 -17.63 13.52 -19.71
CA SER A 207 -17.37 14.93 -20.05
C SER A 207 -16.88 15.08 -21.49
N ASP A 208 -17.15 16.25 -22.08
CA ASP A 208 -16.63 16.62 -23.39
C ASP A 208 -15.22 17.23 -23.32
N THR A 209 -14.79 17.63 -22.12
CA THR A 209 -13.47 18.23 -21.87
C THR A 209 -12.53 17.23 -21.22
N TYR A 210 -11.27 17.19 -21.67
CA TYR A 210 -10.26 16.33 -21.06
C TYR A 210 -9.72 16.95 -19.77
N ILE A 211 -10.05 16.37 -18.62
CA ILE A 211 -9.74 16.94 -17.28
C ILE A 211 -8.99 15.97 -16.35
N HIS A 212 -8.19 15.06 -16.92
CA HIS A 212 -7.41 14.12 -16.13
C HIS A 212 -6.54 14.82 -15.06
N LYS A 213 -6.57 14.32 -13.83
CA LYS A 213 -5.90 14.83 -12.63
C LYS A 213 -6.35 16.20 -12.13
N ARG A 214 -7.27 16.89 -12.83
CA ARG A 214 -7.90 18.12 -12.32
C ARG A 214 -8.54 17.83 -10.98
N LYS A 215 -8.37 18.75 -10.05
CA LYS A 215 -9.02 18.74 -8.74
C LYS A 215 -10.16 19.73 -8.76
N MET A 216 -11.26 19.34 -8.15
CA MET A 216 -12.43 20.18 -7.90
C MET A 216 -12.57 20.30 -6.39
N MET A 217 -12.52 21.53 -5.88
CA MET A 217 -12.65 21.78 -4.45
C MET A 217 -14.09 22.18 -4.16
N CYS A 218 -14.82 21.30 -3.49
CA CYS A 218 -16.14 21.60 -2.97
C CYS A 218 -16.05 22.02 -1.50
N GLU A 219 -17.19 22.32 -0.92
CA GLU A 219 -17.31 22.81 0.46
C GLU A 219 -16.69 21.86 1.50
N GLU A 220 -17.00 20.56 1.41
CA GLU A 220 -16.52 19.57 2.39
C GLU A 220 -15.33 18.76 1.86
N HIS A 221 -15.37 18.44 0.57
CA HIS A 221 -14.44 17.49 -0.03
C HIS A 221 -13.73 18.05 -1.27
N THR A 222 -12.49 17.58 -1.47
CA THR A 222 -11.80 17.75 -2.74
C THR A 222 -11.96 16.48 -3.58
N TYR A 223 -12.42 16.62 -4.82
CA TYR A 223 -12.54 15.54 -5.79
C TYR A 223 -11.42 15.61 -6.83
N GLN A 224 -11.03 14.47 -7.39
CA GLN A 224 -10.07 14.38 -8.49
C GLN A 224 -10.56 13.43 -9.57
N PHE A 225 -10.42 13.85 -10.82
CA PHE A 225 -10.83 13.07 -12.00
C PHE A 225 -9.68 12.21 -12.52
N LYS A 226 -9.93 10.90 -12.71
CA LYS A 226 -8.92 9.93 -13.13
C LYS A 226 -9.32 9.26 -14.44
N ASP A 227 -8.45 9.36 -15.42
CA ASP A 227 -8.49 8.55 -16.64
C ASP A 227 -7.68 7.30 -16.33
N ASN A 228 -8.36 6.19 -16.10
CA ASN A 228 -7.75 4.93 -15.67
C ASN A 228 -8.46 3.75 -16.35
N ASN A 229 -8.10 2.50 -16.02
CA ASN A 229 -8.72 1.38 -16.72
C ASN A 229 -10.20 1.23 -16.44
N TYR A 230 -10.63 1.55 -15.22
CA TYR A 230 -12.04 1.45 -14.88
C TYR A 230 -12.84 2.43 -15.73
N SER A 231 -12.38 3.67 -15.88
CA SER A 231 -13.05 4.64 -16.76
C SER A 231 -13.02 4.23 -18.25
N LYS A 232 -11.99 3.50 -18.69
CA LYS A 232 -11.89 2.94 -20.05
C LYS A 232 -12.81 1.76 -20.33
N THR A 233 -13.30 1.08 -19.30
CA THR A 233 -14.24 -0.07 -19.45
C THR A 233 -15.68 0.37 -19.70
N LEU A 234 -15.99 1.65 -19.55
CA LEU A 234 -17.35 2.17 -19.66
C LEU A 234 -17.70 2.60 -21.08
N SER A 235 -18.96 2.36 -21.45
CA SER A 235 -19.57 2.97 -22.62
C SER A 235 -19.59 4.49 -22.46
N LYS A 236 -19.00 5.18 -23.41
CA LYS A 236 -18.91 6.64 -23.43
C LYS A 236 -20.25 7.27 -23.79
N SER A 237 -20.88 8.01 -22.87
CA SER A 237 -22.01 8.89 -23.21
C SER A 237 -21.55 10.28 -23.72
N LYS A 238 -20.28 10.63 -23.46
CA LYS A 238 -19.57 11.83 -23.94
C LYS A 238 -18.15 11.48 -24.39
N LYS A 239 -17.38 12.44 -24.90
CA LYS A 239 -16.04 12.20 -25.47
C LYS A 239 -15.06 11.48 -24.51
N TYR A 240 -15.13 11.80 -23.21
CA TYR A 240 -14.25 11.27 -22.17
C TYR A 240 -15.04 10.74 -20.97
N VAL A 241 -14.46 9.77 -20.26
CA VAL A 241 -14.98 9.23 -19.01
C VAL A 241 -13.85 9.22 -17.99
N PHE A 242 -14.13 9.69 -16.78
CA PHE A 242 -13.19 9.73 -15.67
C PHE A 242 -13.79 9.07 -14.44
N GLU A 243 -13.01 8.26 -13.71
CA GLU A 243 -13.38 7.89 -12.34
C GLU A 243 -13.21 9.12 -11.44
N VAL A 244 -14.24 9.43 -10.65
CA VAL A 244 -14.21 10.49 -9.65
C VAL A 244 -13.72 9.90 -8.33
N ARG A 245 -12.65 10.46 -7.77
CA ARG A 245 -12.08 10.04 -6.48
C ARG A 245 -12.18 11.18 -5.48
N ARG A 246 -12.64 10.88 -4.25
CA ARG A 246 -12.65 11.83 -3.13
C ARG A 246 -11.30 11.81 -2.42
N LEU A 247 -10.56 12.91 -2.42
CA LEU A 247 -9.27 13.02 -1.75
C LEU A 247 -9.46 13.14 -0.24
N SER A 248 -8.52 12.61 0.54
CA SER A 248 -8.54 12.79 1.99
C SER A 248 -7.98 14.16 2.39
N ASN A 249 -8.63 14.79 3.36
CA ASN A 249 -8.16 16.02 4.00
C ASN A 249 -7.13 15.74 5.11
N THR A 250 -6.93 14.48 5.51
CA THR A 250 -6.02 14.10 6.61
C THR A 250 -4.59 13.95 6.11
N SER A 251 -3.65 14.69 6.72
CA SER A 251 -2.22 14.58 6.44
C SER A 251 -1.43 14.39 7.73
N ASN A 252 -1.34 13.13 8.15
CA ASN A 252 -0.70 12.75 9.40
C ASN A 252 0.80 12.49 9.20
N PRO A 253 1.63 12.88 10.17
CA PRO A 253 3.02 12.50 10.18
C PRO A 253 3.19 11.02 10.55
N ASN A 254 4.04 10.30 9.82
CA ASN A 254 4.35 8.90 10.05
C ASN A 254 5.83 8.65 9.85
N VAL A 255 6.35 7.68 10.59
CA VAL A 255 7.55 6.97 10.18
C VAL A 255 7.14 6.01 9.08
N ILE A 256 7.89 5.99 7.99
CA ILE A 256 7.67 5.10 6.85
C ILE A 256 9.00 4.62 6.31
N CYS A 257 9.08 3.33 6.01
CA CYS A 257 10.27 2.74 5.42
C CYS A 257 10.18 2.72 3.90
N GLN A 258 11.31 2.94 3.25
CA GLN A 258 11.51 2.79 1.81
C GLN A 258 12.47 1.65 1.58
N LEU A 259 12.16 0.84 0.58
CA LEU A 259 12.90 -0.34 0.17
C LEU A 259 13.50 -0.09 -1.21
N SER A 260 14.72 -0.57 -1.39
CA SER A 260 15.35 -0.73 -2.71
C SER A 260 15.97 -2.12 -2.82
N LEU A 261 15.65 -2.82 -3.91
CA LEU A 261 16.10 -4.18 -4.17
C LEU A 261 17.61 -4.17 -4.44
N LYS A 262 18.34 -5.00 -3.70
CA LYS A 262 19.79 -5.19 -3.86
C LYS A 262 20.18 -6.51 -4.52
N LYS A 263 19.36 -7.56 -4.37
CA LYS A 263 19.61 -8.89 -4.96
C LYS A 263 18.55 -9.19 -6.00
N THR A 264 18.96 -9.30 -7.26
CA THR A 264 18.06 -9.42 -8.42
C THR A 264 17.95 -10.84 -8.96
N VAL A 265 18.57 -11.82 -8.31
CA VAL A 265 18.59 -13.23 -8.72
C VAL A 265 18.19 -14.11 -7.54
N GLN A 266 17.35 -15.11 -7.82
CA GLN A 266 16.89 -16.10 -6.86
C GLN A 266 18.06 -16.85 -6.20
N ASP A 267 18.05 -16.92 -4.85
CA ASP A 267 18.91 -17.86 -4.14
C ASP A 267 18.31 -19.26 -4.18
N LYS A 268 19.12 -20.26 -4.50
CA LYS A 268 18.67 -21.65 -4.53
C LYS A 268 18.25 -22.14 -3.15
N LYS A 269 18.91 -21.71 -2.08
CA LYS A 269 18.57 -22.12 -0.71
C LYS A 269 17.25 -21.53 -0.25
N ASP A 270 16.99 -20.26 -0.59
CA ASP A 270 15.74 -19.60 -0.25
C ASP A 270 14.55 -20.20 -1.02
N LEU A 271 14.76 -20.55 -2.30
CA LEU A 271 13.74 -21.25 -3.09
C LEU A 271 13.48 -22.65 -2.51
N GLN A 272 14.53 -23.40 -2.19
CA GLN A 272 14.39 -24.71 -1.54
C GLN A 272 13.61 -24.61 -0.23
N ALA A 273 13.90 -23.60 0.61
CA ALA A 273 13.17 -23.39 1.86
C ALA A 273 11.68 -23.11 1.63
N PHE A 274 11.31 -22.44 0.53
CA PHE A 274 9.91 -22.29 0.13
C PHE A 274 9.31 -23.63 -0.31
N GLU A 275 10.01 -24.37 -1.17
CA GLU A 275 9.55 -25.66 -1.69
C GLU A 275 9.38 -26.72 -0.61
N ASP A 276 10.24 -26.71 0.41
CA ASP A 276 10.14 -27.59 1.58
C ASP A 276 8.84 -27.36 2.39
N VAL A 277 8.34 -26.11 2.41
CA VAL A 277 7.05 -25.77 3.05
C VAL A 277 5.87 -26.18 2.16
N MET A 278 6.02 -26.04 0.85
CA MET A 278 4.98 -26.38 -0.13
C MET A 278 4.80 -27.88 -0.35
N ASN A 279 5.87 -28.66 -0.21
CA ASN A 279 5.91 -30.08 -0.57
C ASN A 279 6.19 -31.01 0.63
N LYS A 280 5.98 -30.55 1.86
CA LYS A 280 6.30 -31.36 3.03
C LYS A 280 5.55 -32.70 2.96
N GLU A 281 6.27 -33.80 2.74
CA GLU A 281 5.69 -35.14 2.85
C GLU A 281 5.56 -35.47 4.35
N ASP A 282 4.42 -36.03 4.74
CA ASP A 282 4.17 -36.53 6.11
C ASP A 282 5.16 -37.63 6.53
#